data_AF-A0A0Q8BXG1-F1
#
_entry.id   AF-A0A0Q8BXG1-F1
#
_cell.length_a   1.000
_cell.length_b   1.000
_cell.length_c   1.000
_cell.angle_alpha   90.00
_cell.angle_beta   90.00
_cell.angle_gamma   90.00
#
_symmetry.space_group_name_H-M   'P 1'
#
loop_
_entity.id
_entity.type
_entity.pdbx_description
1 polymer ?
#
loop_
_entity_poly.entity_id
_entity_poly.type
_entity_poly.pdbx_seq_one_letter_code
_entity_poly.pdbx_strand_id
1 'polypeptide(L)'
;MRSALLIRMKTMSDQYALVLEATKKIENLLNAIGSEGRGLTEKCRSVEHLLPSEIAWSIKKIAAERNKLVHESGFSLSNADDFSLQAGSVIEYLQRASKPDHSEGKRQGLTTTILKFPDQSDALAEMEWFSSQPILFPIKEQPEDDPDD
;
A
#
# COMPACT_ATOMS: atom_id res chain seq x y z
N MET A 1 -12.37 46.90 15.85
CA MET A 1 -12.81 45.52 15.59
C MET A 1 -12.62 45.22 14.10
N ARG A 2 -11.47 44.66 13.69
CA ARG A 2 -11.17 44.31 12.28
C ARG A 2 -10.76 42.84 12.17
N SER A 3 -11.48 41.99 12.89
CA SER A 3 -11.16 40.57 13.04
C SER A 3 -12.34 39.74 12.55
N ALA A 4 -12.53 39.63 11.23
CA ALA A 4 -13.45 38.64 10.61
C ALA A 4 -13.40 38.64 9.07
N LEU A 5 -12.28 38.99 8.42
CA LEU A 5 -12.23 39.04 6.94
C LEU A 5 -10.96 38.42 6.34
N LEU A 6 -10.46 37.34 6.95
CA LEU A 6 -9.27 36.63 6.47
C LEU A 6 -9.52 35.12 6.28
N ILE A 7 -10.74 34.73 5.88
CA ILE A 7 -11.11 33.30 5.68
C ILE A 7 -11.48 33.00 4.21
N ARG A 8 -11.56 34.03 3.36
CA ARG A 8 -11.85 33.91 1.93
C ARG A 8 -10.58 34.41 1.26
N MET A 9 -9.72 33.61 0.64
CA MET A 9 -9.96 32.75 -0.52
C MET A 9 -8.77 31.78 -0.60
N LYS A 10 -8.96 30.46 -0.45
CA LYS A 10 -7.94 29.49 -0.83
C LYS A 10 -7.93 29.50 -2.36
N THR A 11 -7.05 30.31 -2.95
CA THR A 11 -7.06 30.57 -4.40
C THR A 11 -6.67 29.31 -5.16
N MET A 12 -7.07 29.18 -6.42
CA MET A 12 -6.67 28.05 -7.27
C MET A 12 -5.14 27.88 -7.32
N SER A 13 -4.42 29.00 -7.25
CA SER A 13 -2.96 29.04 -7.14
C SER A 13 -2.44 28.42 -5.83
N ASP A 14 -3.14 28.61 -4.71
CA ASP A 14 -2.77 28.00 -3.42
C ASP A 14 -2.96 26.48 -3.43
N GLN A 15 -4.03 25.98 -4.07
CA GLN A 15 -4.25 24.54 -4.23
C GLN A 15 -3.15 23.91 -5.09
N TYR A 16 -2.78 24.58 -6.19
CA TYR A 16 -1.72 24.12 -7.08
C TYR A 16 -0.36 24.04 -6.36
N ALA A 17 0.01 25.08 -5.62
CA ALA A 17 1.22 25.10 -4.81
C ALA A 17 1.21 23.97 -3.75
N LEU A 18 0.09 23.81 -3.03
CA LEU A 18 -0.06 22.78 -2.00
C LEU A 18 0.15 21.37 -2.56
N VAL A 19 -0.47 21.04 -3.69
CA VAL A 19 -0.35 19.71 -4.32
C VAL A 19 1.06 19.46 -4.81
N LEU A 20 1.67 20.44 -5.48
CA LEU A 20 3.04 20.29 -5.98
C LEU A 20 4.05 20.15 -4.84
N GLU A 21 3.94 20.95 -3.78
CA GLU A 21 4.83 20.84 -2.63
C GLU A 21 4.67 19.50 -1.91
N ALA A 22 3.43 19.07 -1.66
CA ALA A 22 3.15 17.79 -1.03
C ALA A 22 3.68 16.62 -1.85
N THR A 23 3.41 16.59 -3.16
CA THR A 23 3.90 15.53 -4.04
C THR A 23 5.42 15.49 -4.14
N LYS A 24 6.08 16.66 -4.25
CA LYS A 24 7.54 16.73 -4.24
C LYS A 24 8.14 16.22 -2.92
N LYS A 25 7.51 16.53 -1.78
CA LYS A 25 7.93 15.99 -0.48
C LYS A 25 7.80 14.47 -0.43
N ILE A 26 6.68 13.91 -0.89
CA ILE A 26 6.47 12.45 -0.94
C ILE A 26 7.50 11.80 -1.87
N GLU A 27 7.74 12.36 -3.06
CA GLU A 27 8.75 11.84 -3.99
C GLU A 27 10.16 11.83 -3.38
N ASN A 28 10.54 12.86 -2.63
CA ASN A 28 11.82 12.91 -1.94
C ASN A 28 11.93 11.85 -0.84
N LEU A 29 10.86 11.60 -0.08
CA LEU A 29 10.83 10.58 0.96
C LEU A 29 10.87 9.17 0.38
N LEU A 30 10.18 8.92 -0.72
CA LEU A 30 10.26 7.64 -1.44
C LEU A 30 11.68 7.42 -1.98
N ASN A 31 12.32 8.46 -2.55
CA ASN A 31 13.70 8.39 -2.98
C ASN A 31 14.65 8.04 -1.81
N ALA A 32 14.40 8.57 -0.61
CA ALA A 32 15.20 8.27 0.58
C ALA A 32 15.08 6.80 1.03
N ILE A 33 13.98 6.12 0.68
CA ILE A 33 13.76 4.69 0.93
C ILE A 33 14.34 3.82 -0.21
N GLY A 34 14.87 4.45 -1.27
CA GLY A 34 15.47 3.75 -2.42
C GLY A 34 14.48 3.47 -3.56
N SER A 35 13.42 4.26 -3.69
CA SER A 35 12.48 4.11 -4.81
C SER A 35 13.09 4.50 -6.15
N GLU A 36 12.76 3.76 -7.21
CA GLU A 36 13.16 4.05 -8.58
C GLU A 36 11.96 4.42 -9.45
N GLY A 37 12.15 5.35 -10.40
CA GLY A 37 11.11 5.76 -11.36
C GLY A 37 11.11 7.25 -11.69
N ARG A 38 10.44 7.62 -12.79
CA ARG A 38 10.31 9.00 -13.26
C ARG A 38 9.13 9.73 -12.61
N GLY A 39 8.07 8.99 -12.28
CA GLY A 39 6.85 9.55 -11.66
C GLY A 39 6.57 8.99 -10.26
N LEU A 40 5.74 9.71 -9.50
CA LEU A 40 5.30 9.31 -8.16
C LEU A 40 4.70 7.89 -8.11
N THR A 41 3.88 7.53 -9.09
CA THR A 41 3.28 6.18 -9.18
C THR A 41 4.34 5.10 -9.43
N GLU A 42 5.33 5.36 -10.28
CA GLU A 42 6.40 4.42 -10.59
C GLU A 42 7.29 4.19 -9.36
N LYS A 43 7.67 5.29 -8.69
CA LYS A 43 8.41 5.24 -7.42
C LYS A 43 7.66 4.47 -6.34
N CYS A 44 6.35 4.71 -6.22
CA CYS A 44 5.50 3.97 -5.28
C CYS A 44 5.48 2.47 -5.59
N ARG A 45 5.41 2.08 -6.88
CA ARG A 45 5.43 0.66 -7.29
C ARG A 45 6.76 -0.02 -6.96
N SER A 46 7.88 0.69 -7.16
CA SER A 46 9.22 0.17 -6.85
C SER A 46 9.35 -0.24 -5.37
N VAL A 47 8.79 0.55 -4.45
CA VAL A 47 8.83 0.28 -2.99
C VAL A 47 7.51 -0.25 -2.43
N GLU A 48 6.57 -0.69 -3.27
CA GLU A 48 5.22 -1.10 -2.83
C GLU A 48 5.27 -2.26 -1.83
N HIS A 49 6.27 -3.13 -1.95
CA HIS A 49 6.52 -4.24 -1.03
C HIS A 49 6.98 -3.81 0.38
N LEU A 50 7.46 -2.57 0.54
CA LEU A 50 7.89 -1.99 1.83
C LEU A 50 6.80 -1.14 2.49
N LEU A 51 5.70 -0.88 1.77
CA LEU A 51 4.65 0.02 2.20
C LEU A 51 3.37 -0.75 2.56
N PRO A 52 2.64 -0.33 3.60
CA PRO A 52 1.29 -0.80 3.84
C PRO A 52 0.40 -0.51 2.63
N SER A 53 -0.54 -1.41 2.35
CA SER A 53 -1.46 -1.29 1.21
C SER A 53 -2.24 0.03 1.22
N GLU A 54 -2.64 0.53 2.39
CA GLU A 54 -3.35 1.80 2.56
C GLU A 54 -2.48 3.01 2.18
N ILE A 55 -1.19 2.99 2.51
CA ILE A 55 -0.24 4.05 2.19
C ILE A 55 0.04 4.04 0.68
N ALA A 56 0.29 2.86 0.10
CA ALA A 56 0.51 2.72 -1.33
C ALA A 56 -0.72 3.19 -2.15
N TRP A 57 -1.93 2.85 -1.68
CA TRP A 57 -3.17 3.33 -2.30
C TRP A 57 -3.30 4.85 -2.22
N SER A 58 -3.00 5.44 -1.06
CA SER A 58 -3.06 6.89 -0.87
C SER A 58 -2.08 7.64 -1.77
N ILE A 59 -0.86 7.13 -1.93
CA ILE A 59 0.13 7.69 -2.86
C ILE A 59 -0.38 7.63 -4.31
N LYS A 60 -0.97 6.50 -4.73
CA LYS A 60 -1.55 6.35 -6.08
C LYS A 60 -2.70 7.33 -6.32
N LYS A 61 -3.55 7.57 -5.31
CA LYS A 61 -4.62 8.56 -5.36
C LYS A 61 -4.09 9.99 -5.51
N ILE A 62 -3.15 10.38 -4.67
CA ILE A 62 -2.47 11.69 -4.72
C ILE A 62 -1.82 11.91 -6.10
N ALA A 63 -1.18 10.88 -6.67
CA ALA A 63 -0.57 10.96 -7.99
C ALA A 63 -1.62 11.19 -9.11
N ALA A 64 -2.78 10.53 -9.02
CA ALA A 64 -3.86 10.72 -9.97
C ALA A 64 -4.45 12.13 -9.89
N GLU A 65 -4.65 12.66 -8.67
CA GLU A 65 -5.16 14.02 -8.46
C GLU A 65 -4.18 15.09 -8.93
N ARG A 66 -2.87 14.90 -8.67
CA ARG A 66 -1.83 15.78 -9.22
C ARG A 66 -1.80 15.76 -10.74
N ASN A 67 -1.96 14.59 -11.37
CA ASN A 67 -2.01 14.49 -12.83
C ASN A 67 -3.21 15.25 -13.41
N LYS A 68 -4.39 15.10 -12.80
CA LYS A 68 -5.58 15.87 -13.21
C LYS A 68 -5.36 17.36 -13.05
N LEU A 69 -4.85 17.80 -11.90
CA LEU A 69 -4.58 19.21 -11.63
C LEU A 69 -3.59 19.86 -12.61
N VAL A 70 -2.58 19.11 -13.05
CA VAL A 70 -1.57 19.62 -13.98
C VAL A 70 -2.04 19.60 -15.43
N HIS A 71 -2.85 18.62 -15.82
CA HIS A 71 -3.20 18.39 -17.23
C HIS A 71 -4.60 18.86 -17.63
N GLU A 72 -5.57 18.88 -16.70
CA GLU A 72 -6.93 19.33 -16.98
C GLU A 72 -7.05 20.84 -16.66
N SER A 73 -7.23 21.65 -17.71
CA SER A 73 -7.41 23.10 -17.57
C SER A 73 -8.70 23.41 -16.82
N GLY A 74 -8.59 24.02 -15.64
CA GLY A 74 -9.73 24.37 -14.79
C GLY A 74 -10.12 23.30 -13.76
N PHE A 75 -9.36 22.21 -13.63
CA PHE A 75 -9.55 21.28 -12.53
C PHE A 75 -9.18 21.91 -11.19
N SER A 76 -10.03 21.71 -10.19
CA SER A 76 -9.81 22.13 -8.82
C SER A 76 -10.08 20.94 -7.90
N LEU A 77 -9.33 20.87 -6.80
CA LEU A 77 -9.58 19.84 -5.80
C LEU A 77 -10.97 20.06 -5.20
N SER A 78 -11.79 19.01 -5.21
CA SER A 78 -13.13 19.06 -4.61
C SER A 78 -13.06 19.38 -3.11
N ASN A 79 -12.05 18.85 -2.43
CA ASN A 79 -11.74 19.18 -1.04
C ASN A 79 -10.22 19.23 -0.82
N ALA A 80 -9.68 20.45 -0.76
CA ALA A 80 -8.26 20.67 -0.52
C ALA A 80 -7.80 20.25 0.88
N ASP A 81 -8.72 20.21 1.85
CA ASP A 81 -8.40 19.85 3.22
C ASP A 81 -8.26 18.33 3.35
N ASP A 82 -9.13 17.55 2.69
CA ASP A 82 -9.00 16.09 2.62
C ASP A 82 -7.69 15.67 1.95
N PHE A 83 -7.32 16.34 0.86
CA PHE A 83 -6.01 16.13 0.22
C PHE A 83 -4.86 16.40 1.20
N SER A 84 -4.93 17.53 1.92
CA SER A 84 -3.87 17.90 2.86
C SER A 84 -3.75 16.92 4.02
N LEU A 85 -4.87 16.37 4.50
CA LEU A 85 -4.90 15.35 5.53
C LEU A 85 -4.29 14.04 5.01
N GLN A 86 -4.71 13.57 3.84
CA GLN A 86 -4.21 12.34 3.24
C GLN A 86 -2.70 12.43 2.94
N ALA A 87 -2.27 13.53 2.31
CA ALA A 87 -0.86 13.77 2.04
C ALA A 87 -0.05 13.91 3.34
N GLY A 88 -0.61 14.55 4.37
CA GLY A 88 -0.01 14.65 5.69
C GLY A 88 0.25 13.28 6.31
N SER A 89 -0.74 12.39 6.33
CA SER A 89 -0.60 11.03 6.86
C SER A 89 0.46 10.22 6.12
N VAL A 90 0.52 10.32 4.80
CA VAL A 90 1.55 9.65 3.98
C VAL A 90 2.94 10.21 4.30
N ILE A 91 3.08 11.54 4.36
CA ILE A 91 4.36 12.20 4.65
C ILE A 91 4.84 11.80 6.05
N GLU A 92 3.97 11.82 7.06
CA GLU A 92 4.32 11.44 8.43
C GLU A 92 4.79 9.98 8.49
N TYR A 93 4.06 9.07 7.85
CA TYR A 93 4.44 7.66 7.76
C TYR A 93 5.82 7.48 7.12
N LEU A 94 6.03 8.08 5.94
CA LEU A 94 7.29 7.95 5.22
C LEU A 94 8.46 8.62 5.94
N GLN A 95 8.24 9.75 6.63
CA GLN A 95 9.25 10.38 7.49
C GLN A 95 9.65 9.47 8.65
N ARG A 96 8.69 8.77 9.26
CA ARG A 96 8.97 7.81 10.32
C ARG A 96 9.73 6.59 9.79
N ALA A 97 9.40 6.12 8.60
CA ALA A 97 10.10 5.01 7.94
C ALA A 97 11.51 5.39 7.43
N SER A 98 11.72 6.65 7.04
CA SER A 98 12.98 7.13 6.46
C SER A 98 14.03 7.53 7.50
N LYS A 99 13.66 7.88 8.73
CA LYS A 99 14.64 8.13 9.78
C LYS A 99 15.40 6.81 10.04
N PRO A 100 16.73 6.76 9.83
CA PRO A 100 17.49 5.60 10.25
C PRO A 100 17.32 5.52 11.76
N ASP A 101 16.70 4.42 12.21
CA ASP A 101 16.53 4.15 13.61
C ASP A 101 17.92 3.91 14.21
N HIS A 102 18.54 4.98 14.73
CA HIS A 102 19.65 4.87 15.68
C HIS A 102 19.14 4.47 17.08
N SER A 103 18.00 3.80 17.18
CA SER A 103 17.78 2.84 18.25
C SER A 103 17.97 1.44 17.68
N GLU A 104 19.20 0.95 17.82
CA GLU A 104 19.39 -0.47 18.14
C GLU A 104 18.56 -0.73 19.40
N GLY A 105 17.29 -1.07 19.21
CA GLY A 105 16.56 -1.80 20.22
C GLY A 105 17.37 -3.05 20.47
N LYS A 106 18.11 -3.06 21.59
CA LYS A 106 18.68 -4.27 22.20
C LYS A 106 17.61 -5.35 22.11
N ARG A 107 17.69 -6.22 21.11
CA ARG A 107 17.01 -7.51 21.14
C ARG A 107 17.71 -8.24 22.28
N GLN A 108 17.15 -8.16 23.48
CA GLN A 108 17.49 -9.14 24.50
C GLN A 108 17.14 -10.49 23.88
N GLY A 109 18.17 -11.31 23.70
CA GLY A 109 18.12 -12.50 22.87
C GLY A 109 16.94 -13.39 23.24
N LEU A 110 15.99 -13.54 22.31
CA LEU A 110 15.24 -14.78 22.24
C LEU A 110 16.12 -15.73 21.44
N THR A 111 16.82 -16.61 22.14
CA THR A 111 17.55 -17.72 21.52
C THR A 111 16.50 -18.61 20.87
N THR A 112 16.09 -18.31 19.64
CA THR A 112 15.37 -19.28 18.82
C THR A 112 16.35 -20.40 18.58
N THR A 113 16.20 -21.48 19.34
CA THR A 113 16.73 -22.78 18.99
C THR A 113 16.31 -23.02 17.55
N ILE A 114 17.26 -22.90 16.62
CA ILE A 114 17.07 -23.32 15.25
C ILE A 114 16.78 -24.81 15.37
N LEU A 115 15.50 -25.17 15.28
CA LEU A 115 15.09 -26.55 15.10
C LEU A 115 15.79 -26.99 13.83
N LYS A 116 16.74 -27.93 13.98
CA LYS A 116 17.35 -28.64 12.85
C LYS A 116 16.19 -29.13 11.99
N PHE A 117 16.08 -28.59 10.79
CA PHE A 117 15.21 -29.14 9.76
C PHE A 117 15.61 -30.61 9.59
N PRO A 118 14.68 -31.57 9.69
CA PRO A 118 14.98 -32.94 9.33
C PRO A 118 15.38 -32.99 7.85
N ASP A 119 16.40 -33.81 7.59
CA ASP A 119 17.01 -34.02 6.29
C ASP A 119 15.97 -34.41 5.23
N GLN A 120 16.19 -33.93 4.01
CA GLN A 120 15.18 -33.82 2.96
C GLN A 120 14.90 -35.15 2.22
N SER A 121 14.86 -36.27 2.94
CA SER A 121 14.65 -37.62 2.39
C SER A 121 13.26 -38.21 2.65
N ASP A 122 12.44 -37.60 3.51
CA ASP A 122 11.10 -38.12 3.86
C ASP A 122 9.93 -37.45 3.11
N ALA A 123 10.20 -36.56 2.15
CA ALA A 123 9.15 -35.83 1.42
C ALA A 123 8.28 -36.71 0.49
N LEU A 124 8.71 -37.93 0.18
CA LEU A 124 7.96 -38.85 -0.70
C LEU A 124 6.87 -39.64 0.06
N ALA A 125 7.07 -39.93 1.35
CA ALA A 125 6.09 -40.67 2.15
C ALA A 125 4.84 -39.83 2.50
N GLU A 126 5.01 -38.52 2.69
CA GLU A 126 3.89 -37.63 2.99
C GLU A 126 2.98 -37.35 1.78
N MET A 127 3.50 -37.44 0.55
CA MET A 127 2.69 -37.28 -0.66
C MET A 127 1.78 -38.49 -0.92
N GLU A 128 2.21 -39.71 -0.56
CA GLU A 128 1.38 -40.92 -0.68
C GLU A 128 0.25 -40.95 0.36
N TRP A 129 0.50 -40.43 1.57
CA TRP A 129 -0.53 -40.34 2.60
C TRP A 129 -1.64 -39.36 2.22
N PHE A 130 -1.30 -38.20 1.65
CA PHE A 130 -2.27 -37.18 1.26
C PHE A 130 -3.16 -37.61 0.09
N SER A 131 -2.62 -38.41 -0.83
CA SER A 131 -3.36 -38.96 -1.98
C SER A 131 -4.21 -40.19 -1.63
N SER A 132 -4.02 -40.79 -0.45
CA SER A 132 -4.77 -41.96 0.01
C SER A 132 -6.01 -41.61 0.85
N GLN A 133 -6.32 -40.33 1.06
CA GLN A 133 -7.53 -39.96 1.79
C GLN A 133 -8.78 -40.15 0.91
N PRO A 134 -9.79 -40.91 1.36
CA PRO A 134 -11.05 -41.03 0.63
C PRO A 134 -11.73 -39.66 0.61
N ILE A 135 -12.09 -39.22 -0.59
CA ILE A 135 -12.78 -37.96 -0.83
C ILE A 135 -14.18 -38.06 -0.19
N LEU A 136 -14.35 -37.48 1.00
CA LEU A 136 -15.63 -37.41 1.71
C LEU A 136 -16.45 -36.21 1.21
N PHE A 137 -16.73 -36.15 -0.08
CA PHE A 137 -17.78 -35.26 -0.60
C PHE A 137 -18.96 -36.12 -1.01
N PRO A 138 -20.19 -35.81 -0.55
CA PRO A 138 -21.37 -36.51 -1.04
C PRO A 138 -21.56 -36.15 -2.51
N ILE A 139 -21.29 -37.11 -3.38
CA ILE A 139 -21.72 -37.06 -4.78
C ILE A 139 -23.25 -37.10 -4.73
N LYS A 140 -23.91 -36.02 -5.14
CA LYS A 140 -25.34 -36.08 -5.42
C LYS A 140 -25.53 -37.03 -6.60
N GLU A 141 -25.97 -38.25 -6.33
CA GLU A 141 -26.52 -39.15 -7.33
C GLU A 141 -27.62 -38.39 -8.08
N GLN A 142 -27.41 -38.20 -9.39
CA GLN A 142 -28.49 -37.82 -10.30
C GLN A 142 -29.42 -39.04 -10.39
N PRO A 143 -30.75 -38.88 -10.22
CA PRO A 143 -31.66 -40.00 -10.36
C PRO A 143 -31.59 -40.53 -11.80
N GLU A 144 -31.52 -41.85 -11.93
CA GLU A 144 -31.51 -42.55 -13.19
C GLU A 144 -32.82 -42.26 -13.95
N ASP A 145 -32.71 -41.80 -15.19
CA ASP A 145 -33.82 -41.76 -16.13
C ASP A 145 -34.20 -43.21 -16.48
N ASP A 146 -35.29 -43.70 -15.88
CA ASP A 146 -35.99 -44.92 -16.33
C ASP A 146 -36.48 -44.69 -17.77
N PRO A 147 -36.11 -45.54 -18.75
CA PRO A 147 -36.77 -45.53 -20.05
C PRO A 147 -38.01 -46.43 -19.97
N ASP A 148 -39.17 -45.83 -19.75
CA ASP A 148 -40.45 -46.48 -20.03
C ASP A 148 -41.14 -45.81 -21.24
N ASP A 149 -41.47 -46.68 -22.20
CA ASP A 149 -42.25 -46.56 -23.45
C ASP A 149 -41.56 -46.08 -24.75
#